data_AF-A0A3N4KXM2-F1
#
_entry.id   AF-A0A3N4KXM2-F1
#
_cell.length_a   1.000
_cell.length_b   1.000
_cell.length_c   1.000
_cell.angle_alpha   90.00
_cell.angle_beta   90.00
_cell.angle_gamma   90.00
#
_symmetry.space_group_name_H-M   'P 1'
#
loop_
_entity.id
_entity.type
_entity.pdbx_description
1 polymer ?
#
loop_
_entity_poly.entity_id
_entity_poly.type
_entity_poly.pdbx_seq_one_letter_code
_entity_poly.pdbx_strand_id
1 'polypeptide(L)'
;MALDYGNAAHLLPTTYKKTVADWLTEDTPSFDYGGFVVGEDEKTATLYGKSAGVLAGVPFFDEVFAQLGCTYGFSPPLIIIHVRVYEYYTCKS
;
A
#
# COMPACT_ATOMS: atom_id res chain seq x y z
N MET A 1 14.78 14.28 17.34
CA MET A 1 14.35 13.12 16.53
C MET A 1 14.36 13.52 15.06
N ALA A 2 14.57 12.60 14.10
CA ALA A 2 14.65 12.95 12.67
C ALA A 2 13.43 13.72 12.14
N LEU A 3 12.26 13.52 12.76
CA LEU A 3 11.02 14.25 12.48
C LEU A 3 11.07 15.74 12.83
N ASP A 4 12.02 16.18 13.65
CA ASP A 4 12.20 17.60 14.01
C ASP A 4 12.81 18.41 12.86
N TYR A 5 13.37 17.72 11.85
CA TYR A 5 14.08 18.33 10.72
C TYR A 5 13.31 18.23 9.39
N GLY A 6 12.10 17.66 9.39
CA GLY A 6 11.23 17.57 8.21
C GLY A 6 10.62 16.18 7.99
N ASN A 7 10.12 15.96 6.78
CA ASN A 7 9.51 14.68 6.40
C ASN A 7 10.59 13.60 6.23
N ALA A 8 10.54 12.56 7.07
CA ALA A 8 11.46 11.43 7.01
C ALA A 8 11.42 10.68 5.65
N ALA A 9 10.33 10.79 4.89
CA ALA A 9 10.24 10.25 3.53
C ALA A 9 11.33 10.80 2.59
N HIS A 10 11.81 12.02 2.81
CA HIS A 10 12.85 12.64 2.00
C HIS A 10 14.24 11.99 2.21
N LEU A 11 14.39 11.13 3.21
CA LEU A 11 15.62 10.37 3.44
C LEU A 11 15.68 9.08 2.60
N LEU A 12 14.56 8.69 1.97
CA LEU A 12 14.51 7.47 1.18
C LEU A 12 15.34 7.61 -0.10
N PRO A 13 16.15 6.60 -0.45
CA PRO A 13 16.90 6.63 -1.71
C PRO A 13 15.92 6.58 -2.87
N THR A 14 16.18 7.29 -3.97
CA THR A 14 15.29 7.33 -5.15
C THR A 14 14.99 5.95 -5.74
N THR A 15 15.83 4.95 -5.45
CA THR A 15 15.68 3.55 -5.88
C THR A 15 14.58 2.78 -5.13
N TYR A 16 14.04 3.28 -4.02
CA TYR A 16 13.07 2.53 -3.20
C TYR A 16 11.82 2.12 -3.99
N LYS A 17 11.42 2.90 -4.99
CA LYS A 17 10.30 2.58 -5.89
C LYS A 17 10.54 1.30 -6.69
N LYS A 18 11.78 1.09 -7.13
CA LYS A 18 12.18 -0.16 -7.79
C LYS A 18 12.12 -1.33 -6.82
N THR A 19 12.55 -1.12 -5.57
CA THR A 19 12.42 -2.16 -4.53
C THR A 19 10.96 -2.58 -4.34
N VAL A 20 10.02 -1.63 -4.36
CA VAL A 20 8.58 -1.94 -4.30
C VAL A 20 8.14 -2.76 -5.52
N ALA A 21 8.56 -2.38 -6.74
CA ALA A 21 8.25 -3.15 -7.95
C ALA A 21 8.82 -4.58 -7.91
N ASP A 22 10.03 -4.73 -7.36
CA ASP A 22 10.66 -6.03 -7.17
C ASP A 22 9.87 -6.89 -6.16
N TRP A 23 9.29 -6.29 -5.10
CA TRP A 23 8.39 -7.00 -4.17
C TRP A 23 7.09 -7.48 -4.82
N LEU A 24 6.48 -6.68 -5.71
CA LEU A 24 5.27 -7.09 -6.44
C LEU A 24 5.55 -8.25 -7.39
N THR A 25 6.70 -8.19 -8.09
CA THR A 25 7.15 -9.27 -8.98
C THR A 25 7.45 -10.56 -8.21
N GLU A 26 7.97 -10.43 -6.99
CA GLU A 26 8.21 -11.57 -6.08
C GLU A 26 6.90 -12.23 -5.65
N ASP A 27 5.86 -11.45 -5.33
CA ASP A 27 4.56 -11.95 -4.87
C ASP A 27 3.78 -12.64 -6.01
N THR A 28 3.89 -12.12 -7.23
CA THR A 28 3.21 -12.64 -8.43
C THR A 28 4.18 -12.89 -9.59
N PRO A 29 5.00 -13.95 -9.52
CA PRO A 29 6.01 -14.22 -10.54
C PRO A 29 5.41 -14.76 -11.86
N SER A 30 4.11 -15.08 -11.88
CA SER A 30 3.42 -15.66 -13.03
C SER A 30 1.95 -15.22 -13.06
N PHE A 31 1.02 -16.07 -13.49
CA PHE A 31 -0.39 -15.70 -13.60
C PHE A 31 -1.05 -15.52 -12.22
N ASP A 32 -1.75 -14.40 -12.07
CA ASP A 32 -2.62 -14.13 -10.93
C ASP A 32 -3.98 -14.82 -11.11
N TYR A 33 -4.10 -16.05 -10.61
CA TYR A 33 -5.36 -16.78 -10.59
C TYR A 33 -6.38 -16.16 -9.63
N GLY A 34 -5.92 -15.48 -8.57
CA GLY A 34 -6.79 -14.81 -7.61
C GLY A 34 -7.53 -13.65 -8.27
N GLY A 35 -6.79 -12.76 -8.93
CA GLY A 35 -7.36 -11.66 -9.73
C GLY A 35 -8.24 -12.15 -10.87
N PHE A 36 -7.94 -13.30 -11.49
CA PHE A 36 -8.79 -13.87 -12.53
C PHE A 36 -10.19 -14.25 -12.02
N VAL A 37 -10.29 -14.85 -10.82
CA VAL A 37 -11.58 -15.26 -10.25
C VAL A 37 -12.37 -14.08 -9.70
N VAL A 38 -11.68 -13.09 -9.14
CA VAL A 38 -12.28 -11.94 -8.46
C VAL A 38 -12.82 -10.89 -9.44
N GLY A 39 -12.15 -10.69 -10.59
CA GLY A 39 -12.55 -9.72 -11.59
C GLY A 39 -12.03 -8.29 -11.32
N GLU A 40 -12.62 -7.30 -12.01
CA GLU A 40 -12.09 -5.92 -12.09
C GLU A 40 -13.06 -4.87 -11.54
N ASP A 41 -14.04 -5.27 -10.74
CA ASP A 41 -14.99 -4.34 -10.14
C ASP A 41 -14.32 -3.49 -9.06
N GLU A 42 -14.73 -2.20 -8.94
CA GLU A 42 -14.26 -1.33 -7.86
C GLU A 42 -14.80 -1.79 -6.51
N LYS A 43 -13.93 -1.85 -5.50
CA LYS A 43 -14.20 -2.30 -4.14
C LYS A 43 -13.57 -1.37 -3.14
N THR A 44 -13.99 -1.50 -1.88
CA THR A 44 -13.44 -0.74 -0.76
C THR A 44 -13.01 -1.69 0.35
N ALA A 45 -11.81 -1.46 0.89
CA ALA A 45 -11.24 -2.16 2.03
C ALA A 45 -10.86 -1.17 3.14
N THR A 46 -10.62 -1.70 4.34
CA THR A 46 -10.27 -0.90 5.52
C THR A 46 -9.04 -1.48 6.21
N LEU A 47 -7.95 -0.72 6.29
CA LEU A 47 -6.74 -1.14 7.01
C LEU A 47 -6.87 -0.77 8.49
N TYR A 48 -6.71 -1.75 9.38
CA TYR A 48 -6.83 -1.59 10.84
C TYR A 48 -5.49 -1.78 11.55
N GLY A 49 -5.12 -0.81 12.39
CA GLY A 49 -4.05 -0.97 13.38
C GLY A 49 -4.53 -1.79 14.58
N LYS A 50 -4.32 -3.11 14.54
CA LYS A 50 -4.81 -4.04 15.60
C LYS A 50 -3.99 -4.02 16.90
N SER A 51 -2.88 -3.29 16.92
CA SER A 51 -1.97 -3.18 18.06
C SER A 51 -1.61 -1.72 18.30
N ALA A 52 -1.40 -1.36 19.57
CA ALA A 52 -0.88 -0.04 19.91
C ALA A 52 0.56 0.13 19.39
N GLY A 53 0.87 1.30 18.83
CA GLY A 53 2.18 1.57 18.25
C GLY A 53 2.21 2.89 17.48
N VAL A 54 3.33 3.12 16.80
CA VAL A 54 3.52 4.27 15.90
C VAL A 54 3.38 3.79 14.46
N LEU A 55 2.52 4.44 13.67
CA LEU A 55 2.40 4.17 12.25
C LEU A 55 3.70 4.61 11.53
N ALA A 56 4.30 3.70 10.77
CA ALA A 56 5.50 3.95 9.97
C ALA A 56 5.41 3.20 8.64
N GLY A 57 6.28 3.58 7.69
CA GLY A 57 6.32 2.94 6.36
C GLY A 57 5.33 3.52 5.34
N VAL A 58 4.67 4.64 5.65
CA VAL A 58 3.69 5.30 4.77
C VAL A 58 4.22 5.51 3.34
N PRO A 59 5.46 5.97 3.09
CA PRO A 59 5.94 6.16 1.71
C PRO A 59 6.05 4.87 0.89
N PHE A 60 6.24 3.72 1.54
CA PHE A 60 6.25 2.41 0.87
C PHE A 60 4.82 1.96 0.55
N PHE A 61 3.91 2.16 1.49
CA PHE A 61 2.48 1.92 1.27
C PHE A 61 1.96 2.78 0.11
N ASP A 62 2.29 4.07 0.08
CA ASP A 62 1.91 4.98 -1.00
C ASP A 62 2.38 4.48 -2.37
N GLU A 63 3.62 4.00 -2.45
CA GLU A 63 4.20 3.53 -3.69
C GLU A 63 3.57 2.20 -4.17
N VAL A 64 3.29 1.28 -3.26
CA VAL A 64 2.54 0.04 -3.56
C VAL A 64 1.20 0.42 -4.18
N PHE A 65 0.44 1.30 -3.53
CA PHE A 65 -0.87 1.74 -4.01
C PHE A 65 -0.80 2.46 -5.36
N ALA A 66 0.24 3.28 -5.57
CA ALA A 66 0.46 3.99 -6.82
C ALA A 66 0.78 3.04 -7.99
N GLN A 67 1.65 2.05 -7.81
CA GLN A 67 2.03 1.10 -8.87
C GLN A 67 0.86 0.22 -9.31
N LEU A 68 -0.06 -0.06 -8.38
CA LEU A 68 -1.19 -0.95 -8.59
C LEU A 68 -2.48 -0.18 -8.98
N GLY A 69 -2.41 1.16 -9.08
CA GLY A 69 -3.52 2.02 -9.50
C GLY A 69 -4.63 2.17 -8.46
N CYS A 70 -4.37 1.87 -7.19
CA CYS A 70 -5.34 2.02 -6.12
C CYS A 70 -5.27 3.40 -5.46
N THR A 71 -6.36 3.79 -4.79
CA THR A 71 -6.45 5.05 -4.04
C THR A 71 -6.83 4.79 -2.61
N TYR A 72 -6.44 5.69 -1.70
CA TYR A 72 -6.78 5.55 -0.30
C TYR A 72 -7.03 6.91 0.36
N GLY A 73 -7.72 6.89 1.50
CA GLY A 73 -7.95 8.07 2.34
C GLY A 73 -7.92 7.72 3.83
N PHE A 74 -7.55 8.69 4.65
CA PHE A 74 -7.56 8.57 6.11
C PHE A 74 -8.93 8.98 6.67
N SER A 75 -9.45 8.21 7.63
CA SER A 75 -10.66 8.56 8.37
C SER A 75 -10.39 8.59 9.87
N PRO A 76 -10.55 9.74 10.56
CA PRO A 76 -10.46 9.83 12.03
C PRO A 76 -11.65 9.13 12.72
N PRO A 77 -11.55 8.64 13.98
CA PRO A 77 -10.50 8.85 15.01
C PRO A 77 -9.50 7.69 15.18
N LEU A 78 -9.66 6.62 14.41
CA LEU A 78 -8.73 5.49 14.40
C LEU A 78 -7.80 5.66 13.19
N ILE A 79 -6.60 5.08 13.21
CA ILE A 79 -5.73 5.00 12.02
C ILE A 79 -6.37 3.99 11.05
N ILE A 80 -7.52 4.39 10.51
CA ILE A 80 -8.29 3.64 9.55
C ILE A 80 -8.00 4.24 8.19
N ILE A 81 -7.49 3.40 7.30
CA ILE A 81 -7.29 3.76 5.90
C ILE A 81 -8.41 3.10 5.10
N HIS A 82 -9.27 3.93 4.50
CA HIS A 82 -10.22 3.46 3.49
C HIS A 82 -9.47 3.36 2.18
N VAL A 83 -9.50 2.18 1.59
CA VAL A 83 -8.74 1.87 0.40
C VAL A 83 -9.71 1.49 -0.70
N ARG A 84 -9.66 2.16 -1.84
CA ARG A 84 -10.33 1.66 -3.05
C ARG A 84 -9.40 0.68 -3.75
N VAL A 85 -9.86 -0.55 -3.86
CA VAL A 85 -9.15 -1.68 -4.45
C VAL A 85 -10.02 -2.36 -5.48
N TYR A 86 -9.42 -3.19 -6.32
CA TYR A 86 -10.10 -4.27 -7.04
C TYR A 86 -9.85 -5.53 -6.17
N GLU A 87 -10.86 -6.34 -5.81
CA GLU A 87 -11.00 -7.05 -4.50
C GLU A 87 -9.90 -8.03 -3.97
N TYR A 88 -9.87 -8.16 -2.62
CA TYR A 88 -9.34 -9.24 -1.75
C TYR A 88 -8.34 -10.24 -2.38
N TYR A 89 -7.13 -9.80 -2.69
CA TYR A 89 -5.89 -10.43 -2.23
C TYR A 89 -4.69 -9.52 -2.48
N THR A 90 -4.72 -8.70 -3.53
CA THR A 90 -3.76 -7.61 -3.75
C THR A 90 -4.48 -6.51 -4.53
N CYS A 91 -4.13 -5.24 -4.33
CA CYS A 91 -4.28 -4.32 -5.46
C CYS A 91 -3.41 -4.95 -6.56
N LYS A 92 -3.95 -5.40 -7.70
CA LYS A 92 -3.31 -6.35 -8.66
C LYS A 92 -1.78 -6.39 -8.64
N SER A 93 -1.20 -7.26 -7.81
CA SER A 93 0.24 -7.48 -7.68
C SER A 93 0.85 -8.05 -8.96
#